data_AF-A0A1M7GX59-F1
#
_entry.id   AF-A0A1M7GX59-F1
#
_cell.length_a   1.000
_cell.length_b   1.000
_cell.length_c   1.000
_cell.angle_alpha   90.00
_cell.angle_beta   90.00
_cell.angle_gamma   90.00
#
_symmetry.space_group_name_H-M   'P 1'
#
loop_
_entity.id
_entity.type
_entity.pdbx_description
1 polymer ?
#
loop_
_entity_poly.entity_id
_entity_poly.type
_entity_poly.pdbx_seq_one_letter_code
_entity_poly.pdbx_strand_id
1 'polypeptide(L)'
;MKRFFLIVALLLALSLVFTGCVKKNQIGGDDQTKKEVEVTDYFPIAENLYWEYEGIGNEFAGGRVDTEFIEGNRVQLSQNNGGTVVAKVFEVSDEGIKLINSIEESYFRINYLKKEPSQEKYFLKSPLKEKSSWQDGDTTWTIESLDEKVKVPAGEFTCIKVVGKAGESTVERYFAKGVGLVKQKFIQGDMVVEENLSKYGDAQKDNSLPEKELAIYYPSKNVDKLLEDRVVEKFKTGETLAERITGLLKEKKYSVLSEDVKLLNLERENGVLRLNFSKELISGMNAGSGYEALLIDSIVNTYGKNFDAEGVILNVEGKGYESGHFVFGKDEVLKVKRQS
;
A
#
# COMPACT_ATOMS: atom_id res chain seq x y z
N MET A 1 12.74 28.15 -71.95
CA MET A 1 13.60 28.99 -71.09
C MET A 1 12.85 30.27 -70.80
N LYS A 2 12.53 30.51 -69.52
CA LYS A 2 11.38 31.31 -69.05
C LYS A 2 11.70 32.82 -68.96
N ARG A 3 10.65 33.62 -69.16
CA ARG A 3 10.59 35.07 -69.41
C ARG A 3 10.24 35.88 -68.14
N PHE A 4 10.96 37.00 -67.93
CA PHE A 4 10.53 38.41 -67.69
C PHE A 4 9.65 38.91 -66.50
N PHE A 5 9.95 40.18 -66.12
CA PHE A 5 9.24 41.27 -65.35
C PHE A 5 9.27 41.25 -63.79
N LEU A 6 9.80 42.24 -63.03
CA LEU A 6 9.55 43.70 -62.82
C LEU A 6 8.32 43.98 -61.91
N ILE A 7 8.51 44.63 -60.74
CA ILE A 7 7.72 45.75 -60.15
C ILE A 7 8.23 46.11 -58.72
N VAL A 8 8.18 47.41 -58.45
CA VAL A 8 8.76 48.24 -57.36
C VAL A 8 7.70 48.55 -56.29
N ALA A 9 8.15 49.17 -55.17
CA ALA A 9 7.45 50.09 -54.23
C ALA A 9 6.97 49.49 -52.87
N LEU A 10 7.11 50.12 -51.69
CA LEU A 10 7.66 51.43 -51.28
C LEU A 10 7.43 51.62 -49.74
N LEU A 11 8.45 52.13 -49.01
CA LEU A 11 8.44 52.99 -47.79
C LEU A 11 7.82 52.46 -46.45
N LEU A 12 8.18 52.93 -45.24
CA LEU A 12 8.91 54.09 -44.69
C LEU A 12 9.31 53.68 -43.23
N ALA A 13 10.56 53.78 -42.76
CA ALA A 13 11.11 54.89 -41.92
C ALA A 13 10.18 55.37 -40.78
N LEU A 14 10.55 55.67 -39.52
CA LEU A 14 11.80 56.16 -38.95
C LEU A 14 11.70 56.15 -37.39
N SER A 15 12.86 56.09 -36.74
CA SER A 15 13.28 56.47 -35.38
C SER A 15 12.33 57.16 -34.36
N LEU A 16 12.37 56.62 -33.13
CA LEU A 16 12.66 57.26 -31.83
C LEU A 16 12.46 58.79 -31.68
N VAL A 17 11.62 59.19 -30.72
CA VAL A 17 11.92 60.24 -29.72
C VAL A 17 11.22 59.92 -28.38
N PHE A 18 11.97 60.08 -27.28
CA PHE A 18 11.54 60.03 -25.88
C PHE A 18 10.60 61.18 -25.50
N THR A 19 9.59 60.90 -24.67
CA THR A 19 9.17 61.81 -23.58
C THR A 19 8.51 60.99 -22.46
N GLY A 20 9.09 61.06 -21.26
CA GLY A 20 8.48 60.55 -20.05
C GLY A 20 7.34 61.45 -19.57
N CYS A 21 6.30 60.83 -19.02
CA CYS A 21 5.26 61.49 -18.24
C CYS A 21 4.90 60.60 -17.05
N VAL A 22 4.95 61.18 -15.85
CA VAL A 22 4.52 60.56 -14.58
C VAL A 22 3.04 60.86 -14.38
N LYS A 23 2.18 59.84 -14.22
CA LYS A 23 1.25 59.68 -13.06
C LYS A 23 0.28 58.49 -13.20
N LYS A 24 0.02 57.93 -12.01
CA LYS A 24 -1.22 57.37 -11.46
C LYS A 24 -1.45 55.85 -11.56
N ASN A 25 -1.50 55.27 -10.37
CA ASN A 25 -2.05 53.97 -9.99
C ASN A 25 -3.13 53.44 -10.93
N GLN A 26 -2.92 52.21 -11.41
CA GLN A 26 -3.99 51.24 -11.53
C GLN A 26 -3.57 49.96 -10.82
N ILE A 27 -4.50 49.49 -10.00
CA ILE A 27 -4.48 48.26 -9.24
C ILE A 27 -4.29 47.11 -10.23
N GLY A 28 -3.12 46.46 -10.18
CA GLY A 28 -2.87 45.22 -10.90
C GLY A 28 -3.67 44.12 -10.22
N GLY A 29 -4.69 43.63 -10.93
CA GLY A 29 -5.41 42.43 -10.55
C GLY A 29 -4.43 41.27 -10.42
N ASP A 30 -4.58 40.56 -9.31
CA ASP A 30 -3.99 39.28 -9.02
C ASP A 30 -4.39 38.31 -10.15
N ASP A 31 -3.48 38.03 -11.08
CA ASP A 31 -3.61 36.89 -11.99
C ASP A 31 -3.28 35.65 -11.17
N GLN A 32 -4.21 35.28 -10.28
CA GLN A 32 -4.23 33.95 -9.70
C GLN A 32 -4.52 33.00 -10.85
N THR A 33 -3.46 32.46 -11.44
CA THR A 33 -3.51 31.19 -12.15
C THR A 33 -4.27 30.23 -11.24
N LYS A 34 -5.54 30.01 -11.58
CA LYS A 34 -6.46 29.13 -10.86
C LYS A 34 -5.84 27.74 -10.94
N LYS A 35 -5.11 27.33 -9.89
CA LYS A 35 -4.43 26.05 -9.85
C LYS A 35 -5.49 24.98 -10.12
N GLU A 36 -5.33 24.28 -11.24
CA GLU A 36 -6.30 23.28 -11.68
C GLU A 36 -6.39 22.20 -10.59
N VAL A 37 -7.60 21.78 -10.27
CA VAL A 37 -7.84 20.80 -9.21
C VAL A 37 -7.46 19.43 -9.75
N GLU A 38 -6.46 18.79 -9.15
CA GLU A 38 -5.95 17.49 -9.59
C GLU A 38 -6.59 16.34 -8.82
N VAL A 39 -6.74 15.17 -9.45
CA VAL A 39 -7.30 13.98 -8.79
C VAL A 39 -6.43 13.52 -7.60
N THR A 40 -5.12 13.70 -7.70
CA THR A 40 -4.13 13.37 -6.66
C THR A 40 -4.34 14.14 -5.37
N ASP A 41 -4.91 15.36 -5.44
CA ASP A 41 -5.29 16.14 -4.24
C ASP A 41 -6.35 15.42 -3.38
N TYR A 42 -7.09 14.46 -3.94
CA TYR A 42 -8.16 13.70 -3.27
C TYR A 42 -7.76 12.27 -2.93
N PHE A 43 -6.47 11.96 -2.97
CA PHE A 43 -5.93 10.67 -2.52
C PHE A 43 -4.51 10.88 -1.99
N PRO A 44 -4.37 11.38 -0.75
CA PRO A 44 -3.07 11.69 -0.20
C PRO A 44 -2.22 10.43 -0.05
N ILE A 45 -0.97 10.51 -0.52
CA ILE A 45 0.03 9.45 -0.39
C ILE A 45 1.15 9.99 0.47
N ALA A 46 1.24 9.50 1.70
CA ALA A 46 2.35 9.77 2.61
C ALA A 46 2.54 8.60 3.57
N GLU A 47 3.74 8.52 4.15
CA GLU A 47 4.05 7.49 5.13
C GLU A 47 3.16 7.62 6.38
N ASN A 48 2.81 6.46 6.93
CA ASN A 48 2.06 6.25 8.16
C ASN A 48 0.66 6.87 8.18
N LEU A 49 0.10 7.26 7.03
CA LEU A 49 -1.30 7.68 6.99
C LEU A 49 -2.23 6.54 7.38
N TYR A 50 -3.26 6.86 8.14
CA TYR A 50 -4.33 5.94 8.49
C TYR A 50 -5.69 6.63 8.48
N TRP A 51 -6.73 5.82 8.34
CA TRP A 51 -8.14 6.19 8.40
C TRP A 51 -8.90 5.15 9.22
N GLU A 52 -9.81 5.60 10.07
CA GLU A 52 -10.76 4.77 10.80
C GLU A 52 -12.17 5.14 10.39
N TYR A 53 -13.01 4.13 10.15
CA TYR A 53 -14.38 4.28 9.67
C TYR A 53 -15.36 3.61 10.62
N GLU A 54 -16.44 4.30 10.92
CA GLU A 54 -17.63 3.75 11.57
C GLU A 54 -18.58 3.16 10.52
N GLY A 55 -18.98 1.91 10.74
CA GLY A 55 -19.90 1.18 9.89
C GLY A 55 -21.36 1.33 10.32
N ILE A 56 -22.27 1.48 9.37
CA ILE A 56 -23.73 1.44 9.59
C ILE A 56 -24.33 0.36 8.69
N GLY A 57 -25.30 -0.40 9.21
CA GLY A 57 -26.04 -1.41 8.45
C GLY A 57 -25.35 -2.77 8.31
N ASN A 58 -24.02 -2.83 8.50
CA ASN A 58 -23.24 -4.06 8.50
C ASN A 58 -22.05 -3.93 9.47
N GLU A 59 -21.76 -4.98 10.24
CA GLU A 59 -20.67 -5.02 11.22
C GLU A 59 -19.27 -4.95 10.60
N PHE A 60 -19.14 -5.31 9.32
CA PHE A 60 -17.91 -5.28 8.53
C PHE A 60 -17.80 -4.05 7.61
N ALA A 61 -18.68 -3.06 7.76
CA ALA A 61 -18.61 -1.82 6.98
C ALA A 61 -17.58 -0.83 7.53
N GLY A 62 -17.35 -0.85 8.84
CA GLY A 62 -16.32 -0.02 9.45
C GLY A 62 -14.93 -0.64 9.29
N GLY A 63 -13.97 -0.07 10.01
CA GLY A 63 -12.64 -0.63 10.11
C GLY A 63 -11.54 0.39 10.06
N ARG A 64 -10.35 -0.08 9.76
CA ARG A 64 -9.13 0.71 9.69
C ARG A 64 -8.42 0.49 8.37
N VAL A 65 -7.92 1.58 7.80
CA VAL A 65 -7.07 1.58 6.62
C VAL A 65 -5.72 2.17 6.99
N ASP A 66 -4.63 1.50 6.64
CA ASP A 66 -3.26 1.96 6.87
C ASP A 66 -2.46 1.96 5.56
N THR A 67 -1.62 2.98 5.36
CA THR A 67 -0.66 2.99 4.26
C THR A 67 0.52 2.07 4.58
N GLU A 68 0.59 0.90 3.93
CA GLU A 68 1.63 -0.09 4.21
C GLU A 68 2.89 0.11 3.38
N PHE A 69 2.77 0.37 2.08
CA PHE A 69 3.92 0.50 1.19
C PHE A 69 3.67 1.57 0.12
N ILE A 70 4.74 2.29 -0.26
CA ILE A 70 4.73 3.30 -1.32
C ILE A 70 5.97 3.09 -2.19
N GLU A 71 5.81 3.06 -3.51
CA GLU A 71 6.92 3.04 -4.48
C GLU A 71 6.51 3.79 -5.75
N GLY A 72 7.16 4.92 -6.02
CA GLY A 72 6.80 5.78 -7.15
C GLY A 72 5.35 6.26 -7.06
N ASN A 73 4.55 5.92 -8.07
CA ASN A 73 3.14 6.28 -8.16
C ASN A 73 2.19 5.17 -7.66
N ARG A 74 2.74 4.09 -7.08
CA ARG A 74 1.95 2.99 -6.51
C ARG A 74 1.95 3.05 -4.99
N VAL A 75 0.79 2.72 -4.42
CA VAL A 75 0.58 2.66 -2.98
C VAL A 75 -0.25 1.44 -2.61
N GLN A 76 0.19 0.72 -1.58
CA GLN A 76 -0.56 -0.37 -0.97
C GLN A 76 -1.19 0.13 0.32
N LEU A 77 -2.51 0.02 0.39
CA LEU A 77 -3.28 0.23 1.60
C LEU A 77 -3.72 -1.13 2.15
N SER A 78 -3.59 -1.33 3.45
CA SER A 78 -4.23 -2.45 4.16
C SER A 78 -5.56 -1.97 4.69
N GLN A 79 -6.64 -2.69 4.40
CA GLN A 79 -7.98 -2.43 4.91
C GLN A 79 -8.40 -3.59 5.81
N ASN A 80 -8.55 -3.32 7.10
CA ASN A 80 -9.02 -4.27 8.11
C ASN A 80 -10.42 -3.88 8.56
N ASN A 81 -11.42 -4.72 8.29
CA ASN A 81 -12.81 -4.48 8.66
C ASN A 81 -13.29 -5.29 9.88
N GLY A 82 -12.35 -5.87 10.64
CA GLY A 82 -12.64 -6.74 11.79
C GLY A 82 -12.95 -8.20 11.43
N GLY A 83 -13.39 -8.48 10.19
CA GLY A 83 -13.60 -9.84 9.69
C GLY A 83 -12.43 -10.36 8.86
N THR A 84 -11.82 -9.49 8.04
CA THR A 84 -10.66 -9.82 7.20
C THR A 84 -9.75 -8.60 7.02
N VAL A 85 -8.55 -8.85 6.48
CA VAL A 85 -7.61 -7.83 6.04
C VAL A 85 -7.43 -7.96 4.54
N VAL A 86 -7.61 -6.87 3.80
CA VAL A 86 -7.44 -6.82 2.35
C VAL A 86 -6.31 -5.86 2.01
N ALA A 87 -5.33 -6.31 1.22
CA ALA A 87 -4.34 -5.42 0.64
C ALA A 87 -4.85 -4.89 -0.70
N LYS A 88 -4.97 -3.57 -0.82
CA LYS A 88 -5.36 -2.87 -2.05
C LYS A 88 -4.19 -2.09 -2.60
N VAL A 89 -3.80 -2.38 -3.84
CA VAL A 89 -2.74 -1.65 -4.54
C VAL A 89 -3.38 -0.68 -5.51
N PHE A 90 -3.06 0.60 -5.36
CA PHE A 90 -3.49 1.67 -6.23
C PHE A 90 -2.32 2.17 -7.07
N GLU A 91 -2.60 2.53 -8.31
CA GLU A 91 -1.76 3.37 -9.16
C GLU A 91 -2.41 4.75 -9.26
N VAL A 92 -1.65 5.79 -8.93
CA VAL A 92 -2.15 7.16 -8.81
C VAL A 92 -1.47 8.04 -9.85
N SER A 93 -2.24 8.69 -10.69
CA SER A 93 -1.73 9.57 -11.75
C SER A 93 -2.70 10.72 -12.02
N ASP A 94 -2.32 11.63 -12.91
CA ASP A 94 -3.18 12.73 -13.37
C ASP A 94 -4.46 12.21 -14.07
N GLU A 95 -4.43 10.98 -14.58
CA GLU A 95 -5.61 10.34 -15.19
C GLU A 95 -6.64 9.92 -14.13
N GLY A 96 -6.17 9.48 -12.95
CA GLY A 96 -7.03 9.06 -11.87
C GLY A 96 -6.37 8.18 -10.82
N ILE A 97 -7.17 7.73 -9.86
CA ILE A 97 -6.79 6.74 -8.85
C ILE A 97 -7.35 5.40 -9.27
N LYS A 98 -6.46 4.50 -9.71
CA LYS A 98 -6.81 3.18 -10.24
C LYS A 98 -6.46 2.09 -9.22
N LEU A 99 -7.45 1.31 -8.79
CA LEU A 99 -7.22 0.07 -8.06
C LEU A 99 -6.74 -0.99 -9.06
N ILE A 100 -5.50 -1.46 -8.88
CA ILE A 100 -4.86 -2.44 -9.78
C ILE A 100 -4.78 -3.85 -9.22
N ASN A 101 -4.78 -3.99 -7.89
CA ASN A 101 -4.85 -5.29 -7.21
C ASN A 101 -5.69 -5.19 -5.92
N SER A 102 -6.41 -6.25 -5.61
CA SER A 102 -7.10 -6.46 -4.34
C SER A 102 -6.83 -7.89 -3.89
N ILE A 103 -6.10 -8.06 -2.80
CA ILE A 103 -5.69 -9.36 -2.26
C ILE A 103 -6.40 -9.54 -0.93
N GLU A 104 -7.37 -10.44 -0.90
CA GLU A 104 -8.09 -10.84 0.32
C GLU A 104 -7.19 -11.65 1.25
N GLU A 105 -7.57 -11.74 2.52
CA GLU A 105 -6.84 -12.51 3.54
C GLU A 105 -5.35 -12.13 3.66
N SER A 106 -5.04 -10.85 3.45
CA SER A 106 -3.69 -10.31 3.45
C SER A 106 -3.21 -9.96 4.86
N TYR A 107 -3.13 -10.97 5.71
CA TYR A 107 -2.79 -10.77 7.13
C TYR A 107 -1.30 -10.55 7.40
N PHE A 108 -0.42 -10.79 6.43
CA PHE A 108 1.02 -11.00 6.69
C PHE A 108 1.91 -9.83 6.27
N ARG A 109 1.34 -8.65 5.94
CA ARG A 109 2.08 -7.44 5.54
C ARG A 109 3.12 -7.73 4.45
N ILE A 110 2.67 -8.39 3.39
CA ILE A 110 3.46 -8.70 2.19
C ILE A 110 3.36 -7.50 1.24
N ASN A 111 4.48 -7.10 0.63
CA ASN A 111 4.50 -6.02 -0.34
C ASN A 111 4.09 -6.52 -1.73
N TYR A 112 2.94 -6.07 -2.23
CA TYR A 112 2.38 -6.42 -3.55
C TYR A 112 2.52 -5.31 -4.60
N LEU A 113 3.29 -4.24 -4.35
CA LEU A 113 3.44 -3.13 -5.29
C LEU A 113 3.97 -3.57 -6.68
N LYS A 114 4.80 -4.63 -6.69
CA LYS A 114 5.38 -5.24 -7.89
C LYS A 114 4.55 -6.37 -8.49
N LYS A 115 3.40 -6.69 -7.90
CA LYS A 115 2.48 -7.68 -8.46
C LYS A 115 1.88 -7.14 -9.76
N GLU A 116 1.85 -7.97 -10.80
CA GLU A 116 1.16 -7.64 -12.05
C GLU A 116 -0.31 -7.24 -11.77
N PRO A 117 -0.84 -6.19 -12.42
CA PRO A 117 -2.25 -5.81 -12.27
C PRO A 117 -3.22 -6.95 -12.59
N SER A 118 -4.19 -7.18 -11.72
CA SER A 118 -5.27 -8.16 -11.94
C SER A 118 -6.61 -7.52 -12.31
N GLN A 119 -6.72 -6.21 -12.14
CA GLN A 119 -7.90 -5.40 -12.47
C GLN A 119 -7.48 -3.96 -12.72
N GLU A 120 -8.41 -3.13 -13.23
CA GLU A 120 -8.19 -1.70 -13.44
C GLU A 120 -9.49 -0.93 -13.15
N LYS A 121 -9.72 -0.57 -11.88
CA LYS A 121 -10.96 0.10 -11.46
C LYS A 121 -10.69 1.50 -10.93
N TYR A 122 -11.29 2.52 -11.54
CA TYR A 122 -11.14 3.89 -11.06
C TYR A 122 -11.99 4.16 -9.82
N PHE A 123 -11.35 4.68 -8.78
CA PHE A 123 -12.03 5.23 -7.60
C PHE A 123 -12.51 6.66 -7.86
N LEU A 124 -11.65 7.44 -8.52
CA LEU A 124 -11.90 8.80 -8.99
C LEU A 124 -11.07 9.00 -10.26
N LYS A 125 -11.65 9.67 -11.26
CA LYS A 125 -11.08 9.78 -12.61
C LYS A 125 -11.15 11.21 -13.12
N SER A 126 -10.08 11.67 -13.77
CA SER A 126 -10.07 12.93 -14.50
C SER A 126 -10.93 12.86 -15.77
N PRO A 127 -11.49 14.01 -16.22
CA PRO A 127 -11.43 15.32 -15.60
C PRO A 127 -12.41 15.46 -14.43
N LEU A 128 -11.99 16.18 -13.39
CA LEU A 128 -12.83 16.55 -12.24
C LEU A 128 -13.87 17.60 -12.63
N LYS A 129 -14.94 17.13 -13.27
CA LYS A 129 -16.05 17.93 -13.77
C LYS A 129 -17.35 17.19 -13.50
N GLU A 130 -18.38 17.90 -13.05
CA GLU A 130 -19.71 17.33 -12.90
C GLU A 130 -20.19 16.72 -14.22
N LYS A 131 -20.86 15.57 -14.10
CA LYS A 131 -21.35 14.73 -15.21
C LYS A 131 -20.26 14.03 -16.01
N SER A 132 -18.98 14.17 -15.65
CA SER A 132 -17.95 13.24 -16.12
C SER A 132 -18.32 11.83 -15.68
N SER A 133 -18.29 10.87 -16.61
CA SER A 133 -18.67 9.48 -16.34
C SER A 133 -17.74 8.49 -17.02
N TRP A 134 -17.64 7.29 -16.43
CA TRP A 134 -16.91 6.17 -17.03
C TRP A 134 -17.62 4.84 -16.72
N GLN A 135 -17.36 3.84 -17.56
CA GLN A 135 -17.89 2.49 -17.39
C GLN A 135 -16.84 1.59 -16.72
N ASP A 136 -17.29 0.75 -15.80
CA ASP A 136 -16.51 -0.33 -15.17
C ASP A 136 -17.39 -1.59 -15.09
N GLY A 137 -17.23 -2.51 -16.06
CA GLY A 137 -18.14 -3.63 -16.26
C GLY A 137 -19.58 -3.16 -16.46
N ASP A 138 -20.50 -3.61 -15.61
CA ASP A 138 -21.92 -3.20 -15.62
C ASP A 138 -22.18 -1.91 -14.82
N THR A 139 -21.15 -1.33 -14.18
CA THR A 139 -21.30 -0.12 -13.37
C THR A 139 -20.99 1.13 -14.19
N THR A 140 -21.92 2.08 -14.21
CA THR A 140 -21.67 3.43 -14.72
C THR A 140 -21.36 4.35 -13.55
N TRP A 141 -20.14 4.86 -13.48
CA TRP A 141 -19.69 5.84 -12.49
C TRP A 141 -19.84 7.26 -13.03
N THR A 142 -20.30 8.19 -12.20
CA THR A 142 -20.51 9.60 -12.56
C THR A 142 -20.05 10.52 -11.42
N ILE A 143 -19.34 11.59 -11.73
CA ILE A 143 -19.10 12.69 -10.80
C ILE A 143 -20.39 13.52 -10.71
N GLU A 144 -21.13 13.41 -9.62
CA GLU A 144 -22.41 14.13 -9.45
C GLU A 144 -22.23 15.54 -8.89
N SER A 145 -21.21 15.77 -8.05
CA SER A 145 -20.89 17.08 -7.47
C SER A 145 -19.40 17.18 -7.17
N LEU A 146 -18.86 18.41 -7.21
CA LEU A 146 -17.48 18.73 -6.81
C LEU A 146 -17.39 19.38 -5.42
N ASP A 147 -18.52 19.75 -4.82
CA ASP A 147 -18.63 20.60 -3.64
C ASP A 147 -19.71 20.13 -2.62
N GLU A 148 -20.01 18.83 -2.64
CA GLU A 148 -20.98 18.20 -1.75
C GLU A 148 -20.55 18.31 -0.28
N LYS A 149 -21.43 18.82 0.59
CA LYS A 149 -21.13 18.93 2.02
C LYS A 149 -21.53 17.66 2.75
N VAL A 150 -20.55 16.99 3.35
CA VAL A 150 -20.74 15.72 4.04
C VAL A 150 -20.34 15.85 5.50
N LYS A 151 -21.24 15.46 6.40
CA LYS A 151 -20.96 15.37 7.84
C LYS A 151 -20.74 13.90 8.23
N VAL A 152 -19.60 13.63 8.85
CA VAL A 152 -19.18 12.33 9.40
C VAL A 152 -18.62 12.54 10.82
N PRO A 153 -18.33 11.48 11.60
CA PRO A 153 -17.82 11.66 12.96
C PRO A 153 -16.49 12.44 13.02
N ALA A 154 -15.63 12.34 12.00
CA ALA A 154 -14.39 13.11 11.89
C ALA A 154 -14.58 14.62 11.63
N GLY A 155 -15.81 15.07 11.28
CA GLY A 155 -16.10 16.48 10.99
C GLY A 155 -17.00 16.69 9.76
N GLU A 156 -17.03 17.93 9.27
CA GLU A 156 -17.71 18.31 8.04
C GLU A 156 -16.69 18.56 6.93
N PHE A 157 -16.93 17.99 5.75
CA PHE A 157 -16.04 18.08 4.59
C PHE A 157 -16.79 18.56 3.35
N THR A 158 -16.10 19.29 2.48
CA THR A 158 -16.54 19.56 1.11
C THR A 158 -15.90 18.53 0.19
N CYS A 159 -16.75 17.78 -0.51
CA CYS A 159 -16.36 16.53 -1.16
C CYS A 159 -16.72 16.51 -2.64
N ILE A 160 -15.92 15.79 -3.41
CA ILE A 160 -16.34 15.27 -4.70
C ILE A 160 -17.24 14.06 -4.45
N LYS A 161 -18.48 14.11 -4.94
CA LYS A 161 -19.42 13.00 -4.91
C LYS A 161 -19.32 12.22 -6.22
N VAL A 162 -18.97 10.94 -6.12
CA VAL A 162 -18.96 10.00 -7.24
C VAL A 162 -20.01 8.93 -7.00
N VAL A 163 -20.88 8.69 -7.98
CA VAL A 163 -21.97 7.71 -7.90
C VAL A 163 -21.82 6.65 -8.97
N GLY A 164 -21.74 5.39 -8.56
CA GLY A 164 -21.74 4.20 -9.41
C GLY A 164 -23.12 3.55 -9.39
N LYS A 165 -23.69 3.26 -10.55
CA LYS A 165 -24.97 2.54 -10.67
C LYS A 165 -24.79 1.26 -11.47
N ALA A 166 -25.28 0.14 -10.95
CA ALA A 166 -25.30 -1.16 -11.62
C ALA A 166 -26.62 -1.88 -11.30
N GLY A 167 -27.52 -1.94 -12.28
CA GLY A 167 -28.88 -2.44 -12.06
C GLY A 167 -29.61 -1.62 -10.99
N GLU A 168 -30.11 -2.30 -9.95
CA GLU A 168 -30.76 -1.67 -8.79
C GLU A 168 -29.79 -1.27 -7.67
N SER A 169 -28.49 -1.55 -7.84
CA SER A 169 -27.47 -1.19 -6.85
C SER A 169 -26.87 0.18 -7.14
N THR A 170 -26.62 0.94 -6.08
CA THR A 170 -25.94 2.24 -6.12
C THR A 170 -24.81 2.26 -5.11
N VAL A 171 -23.63 2.72 -5.53
CA VAL A 171 -22.52 3.06 -4.65
C VAL A 171 -22.28 4.56 -4.73
N GLU A 172 -22.24 5.24 -3.60
CA GLU A 172 -21.79 6.64 -3.51
C GLU A 172 -20.46 6.70 -2.78
N ARG A 173 -19.52 7.48 -3.31
CA ARG A 173 -18.22 7.78 -2.69
C ARG A 173 -18.04 9.27 -2.57
N TYR A 174 -17.52 9.71 -1.44
CA TYR A 174 -17.29 11.11 -1.14
C TYR A 174 -15.82 11.30 -0.83
N PHE A 175 -15.13 12.10 -1.63
CA PHE A 175 -13.69 12.34 -1.49
C PHE A 175 -13.42 13.79 -1.08
N ALA A 176 -12.65 14.00 -0.03
CA ALA A 176 -12.22 15.33 0.42
C ALA A 176 -10.74 15.57 0.11
N LYS A 177 -10.43 16.81 -0.27
CA LYS A 177 -9.06 17.25 -0.58
C LYS A 177 -8.15 17.08 0.64
N GLY A 178 -6.99 16.45 0.43
CA GLY A 178 -5.98 16.19 1.46
C GLY A 178 -6.36 15.07 2.45
N VAL A 179 -7.54 14.46 2.32
CA VAL A 179 -8.02 13.41 3.21
C VAL A 179 -8.23 12.11 2.47
N GLY A 180 -8.79 12.13 1.26
CA GLY A 180 -9.18 10.91 0.57
C GLY A 180 -10.66 10.60 0.71
N LEU A 181 -11.00 9.31 0.75
CA LEU A 181 -12.37 8.83 0.96
C LEU A 181 -12.83 9.21 2.37
N VAL A 182 -13.93 9.97 2.48
CA VAL A 182 -14.51 10.35 3.78
C VAL A 182 -15.80 9.59 4.09
N LYS A 183 -16.49 9.14 3.05
CA LYS A 183 -17.72 8.35 3.18
C LYS A 183 -17.90 7.46 1.97
N GLN A 184 -18.40 6.25 2.21
CA GLN A 184 -18.90 5.36 1.17
C GLN A 184 -20.29 4.85 1.58
N LYS A 185 -21.20 4.73 0.61
CA LYS A 185 -22.55 4.23 0.82
C LYS A 185 -22.90 3.22 -0.26
N PHE A 186 -23.28 2.01 0.14
CA PHE A 186 -23.86 0.99 -0.73
C PHE A 186 -25.37 0.90 -0.49
N ILE A 187 -26.13 0.92 -1.57
CA ILE A 187 -27.59 0.91 -1.57
C ILE A 187 -28.06 -0.20 -2.50
N GLN A 188 -28.92 -1.08 -2.02
CA GLN A 188 -29.60 -2.10 -2.82
C GLN A 188 -31.00 -2.36 -2.25
N GLY A 189 -32.04 -1.88 -2.95
CA GLY A 189 -33.40 -1.86 -2.40
C GLY A 189 -33.45 -1.06 -1.09
N ASP A 190 -33.96 -1.67 -0.02
CA ASP A 190 -34.00 -1.06 1.32
C ASP A 190 -32.68 -1.24 2.11
N MET A 191 -31.74 -2.05 1.62
CA MET A 191 -30.44 -2.23 2.27
C MET A 191 -29.57 -1.01 2.04
N VAL A 192 -29.10 -0.43 3.15
CA VAL A 192 -28.12 0.65 3.15
C VAL A 192 -26.97 0.26 4.06
N VAL A 193 -25.76 0.24 3.50
CA VAL A 193 -24.51 0.05 4.25
C VAL A 193 -23.66 1.29 4.06
N GLU A 194 -23.15 1.85 5.15
CA GLU A 194 -22.32 3.06 5.11
C GLU A 194 -21.00 2.88 5.85
N GLU A 195 -19.94 3.45 5.29
CA GLU A 195 -18.63 3.63 5.93
C GLU A 195 -18.45 5.14 6.12
N ASN A 196 -18.31 5.59 7.36
CA ASN A 196 -18.21 7.02 7.70
C ASN A 196 -16.90 7.30 8.43
N LEU A 197 -16.07 8.21 7.89
CA LEU A 197 -14.77 8.52 8.47
C LEU A 197 -14.92 9.07 9.90
N SER A 198 -14.32 8.38 10.86
CA SER A 198 -14.33 8.78 12.27
C SER A 198 -13.00 9.37 12.72
N LYS A 199 -11.89 8.91 12.14
CA LYS A 199 -10.55 9.45 12.43
C LYS A 199 -9.63 9.29 11.22
N TYR A 200 -8.68 10.19 11.06
CA TYR A 200 -7.57 10.04 10.13
C TYR A 200 -6.37 10.83 10.64
N GLY A 201 -5.17 10.43 10.23
CA GLY A 201 -3.98 11.11 10.70
C GLY A 201 -2.71 10.38 10.31
N ASP A 202 -1.66 10.61 11.09
CA ASP A 202 -0.36 9.98 10.98
C ASP A 202 -0.18 9.03 12.16
N ALA A 203 -0.14 7.73 11.89
CA ALA A 203 -0.12 6.68 12.89
C ALA A 203 1.15 6.71 13.76
N GLN A 204 2.25 7.25 13.25
CA GLN A 204 3.46 7.42 14.06
C GLN A 204 3.29 8.59 15.03
N LYS A 205 2.78 9.73 14.56
CA LYS A 205 2.53 10.92 15.41
C LYS A 205 1.46 10.65 16.47
N ASP A 206 0.45 9.87 16.13
CA ASP A 206 -0.68 9.53 16.99
C ASP A 206 -0.40 8.31 17.90
N ASN A 207 0.80 7.73 17.84
CA ASN A 207 1.18 6.50 18.55
C ASN A 207 0.17 5.35 18.32
N SER A 208 -0.28 5.20 17.08
CA SER A 208 -1.27 4.22 16.64
C SER A 208 -0.78 3.37 15.47
N LEU A 209 0.54 3.19 15.31
CA LEU A 209 1.13 2.30 14.31
C LEU A 209 0.53 0.88 14.42
N PRO A 210 0.25 0.19 13.30
CA PRO A 210 -0.18 -1.21 13.31
C PRO A 210 0.78 -2.08 14.12
N GLU A 211 0.21 -2.91 15.00
CA GLU A 211 0.97 -3.80 15.87
C GLU A 211 0.70 -5.27 15.51
N LYS A 212 1.71 -6.13 15.66
CA LYS A 212 1.57 -7.58 15.60
C LYS A 212 2.33 -8.24 16.74
N GLU A 213 1.68 -9.20 17.40
CA GLU A 213 2.35 -10.13 18.29
C GLU A 213 3.03 -11.22 17.46
N LEU A 214 4.33 -11.41 17.66
CA LEU A 214 5.16 -12.36 16.94
C LEU A 214 5.67 -13.45 17.89
N ALA A 215 5.59 -14.70 17.44
CA ALA A 215 6.21 -15.84 18.12
C ALA A 215 7.63 -16.08 17.58
N ILE A 216 8.64 -15.99 18.44
CA ILE A 216 10.05 -16.19 18.09
C ILE A 216 10.55 -17.48 18.73
N TYR A 217 11.00 -18.42 17.90
CA TYR A 217 11.56 -19.69 18.33
C TYR A 217 13.08 -19.64 18.27
N TYR A 218 13.75 -20.16 19.29
CA TYR A 218 15.21 -20.12 19.41
C TYR A 218 15.75 -21.27 20.28
N PRO A 219 17.02 -21.69 20.11
CA PRO A 219 17.60 -22.77 20.92
C PRO A 219 17.79 -22.37 22.39
N SER A 220 17.63 -23.32 23.30
CA SER A 220 18.05 -23.16 24.69
C SER A 220 19.57 -23.00 24.81
N LYS A 221 20.04 -22.42 25.93
CA LYS A 221 21.49 -22.27 26.20
C LYS A 221 22.24 -23.61 26.24
N ASN A 222 21.56 -24.70 26.61
CA ASN A 222 22.14 -26.04 26.67
C ASN A 222 22.01 -26.80 25.35
N VAL A 223 21.40 -26.18 24.32
CA VAL A 223 21.26 -26.76 22.98
C VAL A 223 20.48 -28.09 22.99
N ASP A 224 19.50 -28.20 23.89
CA ASP A 224 18.71 -29.42 24.10
C ASP A 224 17.24 -29.30 23.69
N LYS A 225 16.73 -28.07 23.55
CA LYS A 225 15.33 -27.80 23.19
C LYS A 225 15.14 -26.44 22.52
N LEU A 226 14.00 -26.30 21.88
CA LEU A 226 13.50 -25.03 21.35
C LEU A 226 12.70 -24.29 22.42
N LEU A 227 12.95 -22.99 22.58
CA LEU A 227 12.19 -22.07 23.41
C LEU A 227 11.29 -21.20 22.51
N GLU A 228 10.19 -20.69 23.07
CA GLU A 228 9.31 -19.70 22.44
C GLU A 228 9.36 -18.41 23.26
N ASP A 229 9.42 -17.28 22.56
CA ASP A 229 9.18 -15.96 23.12
C ASP A 229 8.12 -15.22 22.31
N ARG A 230 7.46 -14.25 22.93
CA ARG A 230 6.43 -13.43 22.29
C ARG A 230 6.79 -11.96 22.38
N VAL A 231 6.84 -11.30 21.23
CA VAL A 231 7.19 -9.88 21.11
C VAL A 231 6.10 -9.13 20.35
N VAL A 232 5.79 -7.91 20.78
CA VAL A 232 4.88 -7.04 20.04
C VAL A 232 5.70 -6.07 19.21
N GLU A 233 5.48 -6.08 17.90
CA GLU A 233 6.17 -5.23 16.96
C GLU A 233 5.22 -4.24 16.32
N LYS A 234 5.70 -2.99 16.17
CA LYS A 234 4.98 -1.91 15.50
C LYS A 234 5.57 -1.71 14.11
N PHE A 235 4.71 -1.47 13.12
CA PHE A 235 5.13 -1.36 11.73
C PHE A 235 4.84 0.01 11.15
N LYS A 236 5.88 0.65 10.63
CA LYS A 236 5.78 1.84 9.79
C LYS A 236 5.51 1.47 8.34
N THR A 237 5.14 2.47 7.52
CA THR A 237 5.13 2.30 6.07
C THR A 237 6.50 1.86 5.58
N GLY A 238 6.54 0.90 4.67
CA GLY A 238 7.76 0.34 4.09
C GLY A 238 8.30 -0.90 4.81
N GLU A 239 7.92 -1.14 6.07
CA GLU A 239 8.44 -2.27 6.85
C GLU A 239 7.61 -3.54 6.61
N THR A 240 8.25 -4.61 6.13
CA THR A 240 7.61 -5.93 5.98
C THR A 240 7.70 -6.77 7.25
N LEU A 241 6.75 -7.70 7.41
CA LEU A 241 6.81 -8.69 8.50
C LEU A 241 8.06 -9.58 8.39
N ALA A 242 8.44 -9.95 7.18
CA ALA A 242 9.55 -10.84 6.90
C ALA A 242 10.91 -10.24 7.29
N GLU A 243 11.13 -8.97 6.97
CA GLU A 243 12.33 -8.23 7.37
C GLU A 243 12.40 -8.07 8.88
N ARG A 244 11.26 -7.79 9.54
CA ARG A 244 11.23 -7.67 11.00
C ARG A 244 11.59 -8.99 11.68
N ILE A 245 11.01 -10.10 11.23
CA ILE A 245 11.36 -11.44 11.74
C ILE A 245 12.84 -11.75 11.49
N THR A 246 13.36 -11.45 10.30
CA THR A 246 14.80 -11.62 10.00
C THR A 246 15.67 -10.85 11.00
N GLY A 247 15.32 -9.59 11.28
CA GLY A 247 16.03 -8.76 12.25
C GLY A 247 15.99 -9.33 13.66
N LEU A 248 14.80 -9.74 14.12
CA LEU A 248 14.63 -10.38 15.44
C LEU A 248 15.49 -11.64 15.56
N LEU A 249 15.48 -12.53 14.58
CA LEU A 249 16.27 -13.76 14.62
C LEU A 249 17.80 -13.53 14.69
N LYS A 250 18.28 -12.34 14.33
CA LYS A 250 19.70 -11.94 14.47
C LYS A 250 20.05 -11.42 15.85
N GLU A 251 19.08 -10.92 16.61
CA GLU A 251 19.36 -10.32 17.89
C GLU A 251 20.08 -11.30 18.81
N LYS A 252 21.08 -10.81 19.56
CA LYS A 252 21.89 -11.62 20.49
C LYS A 252 21.07 -12.46 21.46
N LYS A 253 19.87 -12.01 21.81
CA LYS A 253 18.92 -12.73 22.66
C LYS A 253 18.55 -14.10 22.07
N TYR A 254 18.32 -14.16 20.76
CA TYR A 254 17.89 -15.36 20.06
C TYR A 254 19.06 -16.05 19.33
N SER A 255 19.97 -15.27 18.74
CA SER A 255 21.17 -15.73 18.02
C SER A 255 20.86 -16.87 17.03
N VAL A 256 19.74 -16.77 16.31
CA VAL A 256 19.30 -17.79 15.35
C VAL A 256 19.95 -17.57 13.98
N LEU A 257 20.10 -16.31 13.57
CA LEU A 257 20.77 -15.90 12.34
C LEU A 257 22.00 -15.07 12.67
N SER A 258 23.03 -15.15 11.84
CA SER A 258 24.15 -14.21 11.91
C SER A 258 23.79 -12.88 11.24
N GLU A 259 24.51 -11.82 11.60
CA GLU A 259 24.25 -10.45 11.13
C GLU A 259 24.25 -10.32 9.60
N ASP A 260 25.09 -11.09 8.91
CA ASP A 260 25.26 -11.00 7.45
C ASP A 260 24.18 -11.74 6.66
N VAL A 261 23.36 -12.59 7.30
CA VAL A 261 22.29 -13.34 6.62
C VAL A 261 21.23 -12.39 6.08
N LYS A 262 20.83 -12.56 4.83
CA LYS A 262 19.72 -11.79 4.23
C LYS A 262 18.62 -12.73 3.77
N LEU A 263 17.37 -12.36 4.02
CA LEU A 263 16.23 -12.93 3.31
C LEU A 263 16.15 -12.23 1.95
N LEU A 264 16.43 -12.96 0.88
CA LEU A 264 16.44 -12.45 -0.50
C LEU A 264 15.04 -12.39 -1.10
N ASN A 265 14.21 -13.39 -0.81
CA ASN A 265 12.84 -13.46 -1.28
C ASN A 265 11.97 -14.32 -0.35
N LEU A 266 10.68 -14.03 -0.34
CA LEU A 266 9.66 -14.82 0.36
C LEU A 266 8.44 -14.97 -0.54
N GLU A 267 7.97 -16.20 -0.67
CA GLU A 267 6.76 -16.55 -1.41
C GLU A 267 5.84 -17.38 -0.52
N ARG A 268 4.56 -17.03 -0.47
CA ARG A 268 3.53 -17.81 0.24
C ARG A 268 2.53 -18.34 -0.78
N GLU A 269 2.40 -19.65 -0.86
CA GLU A 269 1.48 -20.31 -1.77
C GLU A 269 0.90 -21.56 -1.09
N ASN A 270 -0.43 -21.74 -1.15
CA ASN A 270 -1.14 -22.94 -0.67
C ASN A 270 -0.74 -23.38 0.76
N GLY A 271 -0.59 -22.41 1.69
CA GLY A 271 -0.23 -22.70 3.08
C GLY A 271 1.25 -23.08 3.30
N VAL A 272 2.09 -23.02 2.26
CA VAL A 272 3.54 -23.24 2.34
C VAL A 272 4.27 -21.93 2.12
N LEU A 273 5.30 -21.71 2.94
CA LEU A 273 6.15 -20.53 2.86
C LEU A 273 7.52 -20.90 2.30
N ARG A 274 7.91 -20.36 1.15
CA ARG A 274 9.26 -20.49 0.62
C ARG A 274 10.10 -19.31 1.07
N LEU A 275 11.22 -19.60 1.73
CA LEU A 275 12.20 -18.62 2.19
C LEU A 275 13.49 -18.82 1.41
N ASN A 276 13.92 -17.79 0.69
CA ASN A 276 15.18 -17.80 -0.01
C ASN A 276 16.18 -16.88 0.69
N PHE A 277 17.18 -17.45 1.34
CA PHE A 277 18.22 -16.72 2.06
C PHE A 277 19.50 -16.56 1.24
N SER A 278 20.37 -15.69 1.70
CA SER A 278 21.74 -15.57 1.20
C SER A 278 22.63 -16.72 1.68
N LYS A 279 23.73 -16.97 0.99
CA LYS A 279 24.69 -18.05 1.30
C LYS A 279 25.27 -17.99 2.72
N GLU A 280 25.30 -16.82 3.33
CA GLU A 280 25.78 -16.60 4.69
C GLU A 280 25.01 -17.42 5.71
N LEU A 281 23.76 -17.81 5.40
CA LEU A 281 22.98 -18.73 6.23
C LEU A 281 23.76 -20.01 6.50
N ILE A 282 24.37 -20.63 5.49
CA ILE A 282 25.14 -21.88 5.64
C ILE A 282 26.38 -21.64 6.49
N SER A 283 27.10 -20.53 6.26
CA SER A 283 28.31 -20.22 7.01
C SER A 283 28.04 -19.98 8.50
N GLY A 284 26.86 -19.47 8.85
CA GLY A 284 26.42 -19.24 10.23
C GLY A 284 26.03 -20.53 10.98
N MET A 285 25.84 -21.65 10.28
CA MET A 285 25.36 -22.92 10.84
C MET A 285 26.49 -23.87 11.26
N ASN A 286 27.76 -23.45 11.20
CA ASN A 286 28.92 -24.28 11.48
C ASN A 286 29.16 -24.53 12.98
N ALA A 287 28.21 -25.16 13.66
CA ALA A 287 28.23 -25.34 15.11
C ALA A 287 27.75 -26.74 15.56
N GLY A 288 27.92 -27.74 14.68
CA GLY A 288 27.57 -29.14 14.90
C GLY A 288 26.11 -29.45 14.57
N SER A 289 25.84 -30.70 14.19
CA SER A 289 24.53 -31.13 13.65
C SER A 289 23.35 -30.90 14.62
N GLY A 290 23.56 -31.05 15.93
CA GLY A 290 22.49 -30.85 16.92
C GLY A 290 22.06 -29.39 17.05
N TYR A 291 23.02 -28.45 17.09
CA TYR A 291 22.69 -27.03 17.16
C TYR A 291 22.11 -26.53 15.85
N GLU A 292 22.67 -26.97 14.71
CA GLU A 292 22.15 -26.65 13.39
C GLU A 292 20.69 -27.09 13.22
N ALA A 293 20.32 -28.29 13.69
CA ALA A 293 18.93 -28.75 13.68
C ALA A 293 18.00 -27.77 14.43
N LEU A 294 18.41 -27.30 15.61
CA LEU A 294 17.63 -26.35 16.40
C LEU A 294 17.55 -24.97 15.74
N LEU A 295 18.60 -24.51 15.05
CA LEU A 295 18.58 -23.25 14.30
C LEU A 295 17.64 -23.33 13.09
N ILE A 296 17.67 -24.44 12.33
CA ILE A 296 16.72 -24.68 11.23
C ILE A 296 15.29 -24.71 11.77
N ASP A 297 15.04 -25.47 12.85
CA ASP A 297 13.73 -25.50 13.52
C ASP A 297 13.29 -24.11 14.00
N SER A 298 14.22 -23.29 14.49
CA SER A 298 13.93 -21.91 14.92
C SER A 298 13.42 -21.05 13.76
N ILE A 299 14.07 -21.14 12.59
CA ILE A 299 13.65 -20.44 11.37
C ILE A 299 12.28 -20.96 10.91
N VAL A 300 12.13 -22.28 10.76
CA VAL A 300 10.91 -22.92 10.26
C VAL A 300 9.71 -22.57 11.14
N ASN A 301 9.85 -22.68 12.47
CA ASN A 301 8.73 -22.42 13.38
C ASN A 301 8.42 -20.94 13.53
N THR A 302 9.44 -20.07 13.55
CA THR A 302 9.22 -18.62 13.63
C THR A 302 8.48 -18.11 12.40
N TYR A 303 8.99 -18.39 11.20
CA TYR A 303 8.30 -17.97 9.99
C TYR A 303 6.97 -18.68 9.80
N GLY A 304 6.95 -20.00 10.00
CA GLY A 304 5.74 -20.81 9.86
C GLY A 304 4.59 -20.32 10.72
N LYS A 305 4.85 -20.03 12.00
CA LYS A 305 3.83 -19.56 12.92
C LYS A 305 3.32 -18.16 12.59
N ASN A 306 4.21 -17.23 12.26
CA ASN A 306 3.85 -15.83 12.01
C ASN A 306 3.22 -15.58 10.64
N PHE A 307 3.43 -16.50 9.68
CA PHE A 307 2.79 -16.46 8.34
C PHE A 307 1.62 -17.44 8.20
N ASP A 308 1.19 -18.05 9.31
CA ASP A 308 0.19 -19.11 9.36
C ASP A 308 0.37 -20.13 8.21
N ALA A 309 1.58 -20.69 8.15
CA ALA A 309 1.96 -21.70 7.18
C ALA A 309 2.06 -23.07 7.86
N GLU A 310 1.67 -24.11 7.12
CA GLU A 310 1.76 -25.50 7.56
C GLU A 310 3.17 -26.07 7.36
N GLY A 311 3.90 -25.51 6.40
CA GLY A 311 5.25 -25.91 6.06
C GLY A 311 6.09 -24.76 5.53
N VAL A 312 7.40 -24.92 5.62
CA VAL A 312 8.41 -23.97 5.13
C VAL A 312 9.37 -24.69 4.20
N ILE A 313 9.63 -24.11 3.04
CA ILE A 313 10.72 -24.53 2.15
C ILE A 313 11.90 -23.59 2.39
N LEU A 314 13.05 -24.16 2.76
CA LEU A 314 14.26 -23.40 3.03
C LEU A 314 15.20 -23.46 1.82
N ASN A 315 15.46 -22.32 1.20
CA ASN A 315 16.36 -22.19 0.06
C ASN A 315 17.49 -21.22 0.36
N VAL A 316 18.61 -21.41 -0.34
CA VAL A 316 19.78 -20.54 -0.33
C VAL A 316 20.15 -20.21 -1.76
N GLU A 317 20.10 -18.93 -2.12
CA GLU A 317 20.37 -18.43 -3.48
C GLU A 317 19.62 -19.23 -4.59
N GLY A 318 18.34 -19.58 -4.32
CA GLY A 318 17.46 -20.28 -5.24
C GLY A 318 17.67 -21.81 -5.32
N LYS A 319 18.56 -22.36 -4.51
CA LYS A 319 18.84 -23.80 -4.40
C LYS A 319 18.29 -24.38 -3.11
N GLY A 320 18.17 -25.72 -3.06
CA GLY A 320 17.91 -26.42 -1.80
C GLY A 320 18.95 -26.10 -0.74
N TYR A 321 18.57 -26.18 0.53
CA TYR A 321 19.49 -26.01 1.63
C TYR A 321 20.48 -27.18 1.69
N GLU A 322 21.77 -26.88 1.73
CA GLU A 322 22.82 -27.90 1.83
C GLU A 322 23.95 -27.39 2.74
N SER A 323 24.23 -28.14 3.79
CA SER A 323 25.31 -27.90 4.74
C SER A 323 26.14 -29.17 4.95
N GLY A 324 27.11 -29.13 5.87
CA GLY A 324 27.88 -30.31 6.25
C GLY A 324 27.06 -31.40 6.97
N HIS A 325 25.84 -31.10 7.44
CA HIS A 325 25.03 -32.05 8.23
C HIS A 325 23.64 -32.31 7.67
N PHE A 326 23.05 -31.37 6.93
CA PHE A 326 21.70 -31.49 6.39
C PHE A 326 21.66 -31.16 4.90
N VAL A 327 20.80 -31.88 4.18
CA VAL A 327 20.49 -31.63 2.78
C VAL A 327 18.97 -31.66 2.66
N PHE A 328 18.39 -30.55 2.23
CA PHE A 328 16.97 -30.45 1.89
C PHE A 328 16.83 -30.12 0.41
N GLY A 329 15.93 -30.85 -0.26
CA GLY A 329 15.63 -30.59 -1.67
C GLY A 329 15.12 -29.16 -1.90
N LYS A 330 15.27 -28.67 -3.13
CA LYS A 330 14.81 -27.32 -3.53
C LYS A 330 13.34 -27.06 -3.18
N ASP A 331 12.52 -28.10 -3.26
CA ASP A 331 11.07 -28.04 -3.02
C ASP A 331 10.65 -28.89 -1.81
N GLU A 332 11.61 -29.25 -0.95
CA GLU A 332 11.33 -30.03 0.25
C GLU A 332 10.65 -29.17 1.32
N VAL A 333 9.49 -29.62 1.79
CA VAL A 333 8.67 -28.91 2.77
C VAL A 333 9.01 -29.40 4.17
N LEU A 334 9.56 -28.50 4.99
CA LEU A 334 9.80 -28.71 6.41
C LEU A 334 8.53 -28.37 7.18
N LYS A 335 8.02 -29.30 8.00
CA LYS A 335 6.78 -29.09 8.75
C LYS A 335 6.94 -28.11 9.89
N VAL A 336 5.98 -27.22 10.04
CA VAL A 336 5.89 -26.32 11.20
C VAL A 336 5.40 -27.12 12.41
N LYS A 337 6.19 -27.15 13.47
CA LYS A 337 5.87 -27.82 14.72
C LYS A 337 4.84 -26.98 15.47
N ARG A 338 3.58 -27.43 15.46
CA ARG A 338 2.54 -26.88 16.34
C ARG A 338 2.72 -27.53 17.71
N GLN A 339 3.06 -26.75 18.74
CA GLN A 339 2.94 -27.25 20.11
C GLN A 339 1.46 -27.50 20.40
N SER A 340 1.14 -28.73 20.76
CA SER A 340 -0.20 -29.20 21.18
C SER A 340 -0.52 -28.73 22.58
#